data_AF-A0A1Y2UDM7-F1
#
_entry.id   AF-A0A1Y2UDM7-F1
#
_cell.length_a   1.000
_cell.length_b   1.000
_cell.length_c   1.000
_cell.angle_alpha   90.00
_cell.angle_beta   90.00
_cell.angle_gamma   90.00
#
_symmetry.space_group_name_H-M   'P 1'
#
loop_
_entity.id
_entity.type
_entity.pdbx_description
1 polymer ?
#
loop_
_entity_poly.entity_id
_entity_poly.type
_entity_poly.pdbx_seq_one_letter_code
_entity_poly.pdbx_strand_id
1 'polypeptide(L)'
;MSPLRDLEPNVERTNSSVAEQSIVRVDENNHNKTTDTTKPNAASSRKRKSDVVEEPQSVPEIDDDDPRLYRLDETCNQIRRKIKNFVEGGNMKVGEFQRAIGVSSASYQRFMNQNGTYEGSESDTYGKAFAFFKKRELQGLKAAPPKKIKKNEEKKVLDVSDIKLDGEETQEVPVYDTCDEVRKKIRAFLRKPDVSQAAFCRAISKSFPDERKIQSRQLNAFLGKKGPMEGNTSYVFYGAYVFFEKLRIKEGKPKPKMRLEMEKIHPNGVNTSEVERWFTCFGNERPYHDQYGRVRFV
;
A
#
# COMPACT_ATOMS: atom_id res chain seq x y z
N MET A 1 -18.77 73.20 9.98
CA MET A 1 -17.38 73.33 10.46
C MET A 1 -16.76 71.94 10.46
N SER A 2 -15.84 71.67 9.53
CA SER A 2 -14.81 70.63 9.70
C SER A 2 -13.56 71.30 10.29
N PRO A 3 -12.62 70.58 10.95
CA PRO A 3 -11.61 69.76 10.24
C PRO A 3 -11.37 68.36 10.87
N LEU A 4 -11.11 67.32 10.07
CA LEU A 4 -9.80 66.77 9.66
C LEU A 4 -8.96 66.22 10.84
N ARG A 5 -8.82 64.87 10.93
CA ARG A 5 -7.60 64.07 10.60
C ARG A 5 -6.60 64.05 11.79
N ASP A 6 -6.04 62.95 12.28
CA ASP A 6 -5.26 61.92 11.58
C ASP A 6 -4.72 60.85 12.58
N LEU A 7 -4.32 59.68 12.05
CA LEU A 7 -3.22 58.78 12.47
C LEU A 7 -3.37 57.84 13.71
N GLU A 8 -3.47 56.53 13.40
CA GLU A 8 -2.77 55.45 14.14
C GLU A 8 -1.27 55.46 13.75
N PRO A 9 -0.29 54.98 14.57
CA PRO A 9 -0.07 53.54 14.78
C PRO A 9 0.65 53.04 16.08
N ASN A 10 0.53 51.72 16.27
CA ASN A 10 1.56 50.77 16.73
C ASN A 10 1.79 50.46 18.23
N VAL A 11 1.46 49.20 18.58
CA VAL A 11 2.29 48.18 19.25
C VAL A 11 2.80 48.45 20.66
N GLU A 12 2.26 47.67 21.61
CA GLU A 12 3.07 47.09 22.69
C GLU A 12 2.90 45.58 22.76
N ARG A 13 4.07 44.93 22.82
CA ARG A 13 4.29 43.49 22.95
C ARG A 13 4.23 43.14 24.44
N THR A 14 3.53 42.07 24.80
CA THR A 14 3.77 41.35 26.06
C THR A 14 3.96 39.88 25.77
N ASN A 15 5.24 39.47 25.74
CA ASN A 15 5.65 38.07 25.81
C ASN A 15 5.44 37.58 27.25
N SER A 16 4.77 36.44 27.42
CA SER A 16 4.83 35.65 28.65
C SER A 16 5.47 34.30 28.35
N SER A 17 6.43 33.96 29.21
CA SER A 17 7.48 32.97 29.04
C SER A 17 6.98 31.54 29.24
N VAL A 18 7.52 30.66 28.39
CA VAL A 18 7.44 29.20 28.41
C VAL A 18 8.20 28.65 29.62
N ALA A 19 7.65 27.59 30.23
CA ALA A 19 8.33 26.69 31.15
C ALA A 19 8.40 25.28 30.52
N GLU A 20 9.51 24.59 30.84
CA GLU A 20 9.75 23.13 30.70
C GLU A 20 10.05 22.60 29.28
N GLN A 21 11.04 21.73 29.01
CA GLN A 21 11.99 20.96 29.82
C GLN A 21 13.14 20.53 28.88
N SER A 22 14.37 20.52 29.40
CA SER A 22 15.62 20.20 28.71
C SER A 22 15.87 18.68 28.66
N ILE A 23 16.12 18.13 27.46
CA ILE A 23 16.59 16.76 27.27
C ILE A 23 18.10 16.76 27.06
N VAL A 24 18.77 16.00 27.92
CA VAL A 24 20.21 15.79 28.00
C VAL A 24 20.68 14.93 26.83
N ARG A 25 21.70 15.41 26.11
CA ARG A 25 22.45 14.65 25.10
C ARG A 25 23.56 13.86 25.79
N VAL A 26 23.68 12.58 25.47
CA VAL A 26 24.86 11.77 25.79
C VAL A 26 25.43 11.30 24.46
N ASP A 27 26.59 11.87 24.12
CA ASP A 27 27.48 11.40 23.06
C ASP A 27 28.44 10.36 23.66
N GLU A 28 28.58 9.20 23.01
CA GLU A 28 29.75 8.34 23.19
C GLU A 28 30.46 8.14 21.84
N ASN A 29 31.67 8.67 21.77
CA ASN A 29 32.74 8.32 20.84
C ASN A 29 33.12 6.84 20.99
N ASN A 30 33.53 6.14 19.91
CA ASN A 30 34.95 6.10 19.54
C ASN A 30 35.26 5.19 18.33
N HIS A 31 36.25 5.66 17.58
CA HIS A 31 37.05 5.08 16.51
C HIS A 31 37.42 3.58 16.65
N ASN A 32 37.46 2.86 15.53
CA ASN A 32 38.75 2.32 15.05
C ASN A 32 38.75 1.79 13.59
N LYS A 33 39.67 2.39 12.81
CA LYS A 33 40.66 1.77 11.92
C LYS A 33 40.24 1.17 10.57
N THR A 34 40.54 1.96 9.54
CA THR A 34 40.88 1.56 8.16
C THR A 34 42.10 0.64 8.09
N THR A 35 42.01 -0.43 7.30
CA THR A 35 43.16 -0.97 6.55
C THR A 35 42.69 -1.43 5.16
N ASP A 36 43.26 -0.79 4.16
CA ASP A 36 43.24 -1.11 2.74
C ASP A 36 44.05 -2.40 2.49
N THR A 37 43.54 -3.31 1.65
CA THR A 37 44.36 -4.30 0.89
C THR A 37 43.51 -5.06 -0.13
N THR A 38 43.61 -4.60 -1.38
CA THR A 38 43.94 -5.39 -2.58
C THR A 38 43.15 -6.67 -2.91
N LYS A 39 42.43 -6.62 -4.04
CA LYS A 39 41.97 -7.76 -4.86
C LYS A 39 43.10 -8.75 -5.20
N PRO A 40 42.74 -10.02 -5.42
CA PRO A 40 43.01 -10.60 -6.74
C PRO A 40 41.80 -11.31 -7.38
N ASN A 41 41.80 -11.29 -8.72
CA ASN A 41 40.91 -12.02 -9.63
C ASN A 41 41.20 -13.53 -9.60
N ALA A 42 40.15 -14.38 -9.72
CA ALA A 42 40.21 -15.61 -10.52
C ALA A 42 38.80 -16.18 -10.85
N ALA A 43 38.49 -16.18 -12.15
CA ALA A 43 37.82 -17.17 -12.96
C ALA A 43 36.61 -18.01 -12.44
N SER A 44 35.51 -17.86 -13.21
CA SER A 44 34.67 -18.92 -13.78
C SER A 44 33.88 -19.86 -12.84
N SER A 45 32.55 -19.70 -12.85
CA SER A 45 31.68 -20.85 -13.13
C SER A 45 30.36 -20.42 -13.74
N ARG A 46 29.94 -21.20 -14.73
CA ARG A 46 28.88 -20.94 -15.69
C ARG A 46 27.50 -20.99 -15.06
N LYS A 47 26.62 -20.12 -15.57
CA LYS A 47 25.16 -20.24 -15.55
C LYS A 47 24.71 -21.70 -15.76
N ARG A 48 23.85 -22.22 -14.89
CA ARG A 48 22.91 -23.32 -15.19
C ARG A 48 21.52 -22.77 -14.84
N LYS A 49 20.69 -22.38 -15.83
CA LYS A 49 19.73 -23.25 -16.55
C LYS A 49 18.97 -24.14 -15.57
N SER A 50 17.94 -23.58 -14.94
CA SER A 50 16.98 -24.32 -14.14
C SER A 50 15.88 -24.86 -15.06
N ASP A 51 16.09 -26.07 -15.55
CA ASP A 51 15.02 -26.91 -16.08
C ASP A 51 15.35 -28.34 -15.65
N VAL A 52 15.03 -28.65 -14.39
CA VAL A 52 15.03 -30.00 -13.83
C VAL A 52 13.77 -30.08 -13.00
N VAL A 53 12.80 -30.86 -13.50
CA VAL A 53 11.70 -31.39 -12.71
C VAL A 53 12.36 -32.31 -11.68
N GLU A 54 12.42 -31.87 -10.43
CA GLU A 54 13.04 -32.62 -9.36
C GLU A 54 12.11 -33.80 -9.02
N GLU A 55 12.55 -35.00 -9.37
CA GLU A 55 11.99 -36.27 -8.89
C GLU A 55 11.92 -36.27 -7.34
N PRO A 56 10.97 -37.01 -6.73
CA PRO A 56 10.73 -36.93 -5.30
C PRO A 56 11.97 -37.38 -4.53
N GLN A 57 12.67 -36.42 -3.92
CA GLN A 57 13.73 -36.70 -2.97
C GLN A 57 13.16 -37.62 -1.88
N SER A 58 13.80 -38.77 -1.66
CA SER A 58 13.49 -39.71 -0.59
C SER A 58 13.71 -39.01 0.75
N VAL A 59 12.62 -38.47 1.28
CA VAL A 59 12.61 -37.76 2.56
C VAL A 59 12.95 -38.77 3.66
N PRO A 60 13.89 -38.48 4.57
CA PRO A 60 14.11 -39.33 5.74
C PRO A 60 12.80 -39.53 6.49
N GLU A 61 12.39 -40.79 6.65
CA GLU A 61 11.16 -41.16 7.33
C GLU A 61 11.36 -40.91 8.82
N ILE A 62 10.81 -39.80 9.31
CA ILE A 62 10.73 -39.54 10.74
C ILE A 62 9.53 -40.33 11.25
N ASP A 63 9.75 -41.12 12.30
CA ASP A 63 8.71 -41.87 12.99
C ASP A 63 7.58 -40.93 13.42
N ASP A 64 6.33 -41.34 13.19
CA ASP A 64 5.14 -40.58 13.58
C ASP A 64 5.01 -40.47 15.11
N ASP A 65 5.71 -41.32 15.87
CA ASP A 65 5.79 -41.29 17.33
C ASP A 65 6.99 -40.50 17.91
N ASP A 66 7.69 -39.67 17.10
CA ASP A 66 8.79 -38.83 17.61
C ASP A 66 8.28 -37.88 18.73
N PRO A 67 8.82 -37.95 19.97
CA PRO A 67 8.40 -37.12 21.10
C PRO A 67 8.45 -35.60 20.85
N ARG A 68 9.22 -35.14 19.85
CA ARG A 68 9.32 -33.73 19.46
C ARG A 68 8.07 -33.23 18.72
N LEU A 69 7.27 -34.12 18.13
CA LEU A 69 6.02 -33.77 17.43
C LEU A 69 4.90 -33.37 18.40
N TYR A 70 5.02 -33.72 19.68
CA TYR A 70 4.03 -33.42 20.73
C TYR A 70 4.32 -32.15 21.54
N ARG A 71 5.48 -31.50 21.32
CA ARG A 71 5.82 -30.23 21.98
C ARG A 71 5.27 -29.05 21.21
N LEU A 72 4.01 -28.71 21.49
CA LEU A 72 3.31 -27.55 20.91
C LEU A 72 3.98 -26.24 21.34
N ASP A 73 4.99 -25.80 20.58
CA ASP A 73 5.69 -24.51 20.77
C ASP A 73 5.09 -23.37 19.94
N GLU A 74 4.09 -23.68 19.10
CA GLU A 74 3.43 -22.71 18.23
C GLU A 74 1.96 -22.54 18.59
N THR A 75 1.50 -21.30 18.63
CA THR A 75 0.10 -20.92 18.87
C THR A 75 -0.84 -21.36 17.74
N CYS A 76 -2.14 -21.47 18.03
CA CYS A 76 -3.16 -21.78 17.02
C CYS A 76 -3.15 -20.78 15.86
N ASN A 77 -2.92 -19.50 16.13
CA ASN A 77 -2.82 -18.48 15.09
C ASN A 77 -1.60 -18.67 14.18
N GLN A 78 -0.46 -19.08 14.74
CA GLN A 78 0.74 -19.39 13.95
C GLN A 78 0.49 -20.59 13.03
N ILE A 79 -0.15 -21.65 13.54
CA ILE A 79 -0.49 -22.83 12.73
C ILE A 79 -1.51 -22.50 11.63
N ARG A 80 -2.58 -21.75 11.94
CA ARG A 80 -3.53 -21.27 10.90
C ARG A 80 -2.81 -20.48 9.81
N ARG A 81 -1.85 -19.62 10.17
CA ARG A 81 -1.04 -18.87 9.20
C ARG A 81 -0.12 -19.77 8.36
N LYS A 82 0.53 -20.77 8.97
CA LYS A 82 1.34 -21.76 8.24
C LYS A 82 0.50 -22.54 7.23
N ILE A 83 -0.69 -22.99 7.62
CA ILE A 83 -1.64 -23.67 6.73
C ILE A 83 -2.00 -22.78 5.53
N LYS A 84 -2.42 -21.52 5.77
CA LYS A 84 -2.78 -20.58 4.69
C LYS A 84 -1.62 -20.40 3.72
N ASN A 85 -0.44 -20.07 4.24
CA ASN A 85 0.75 -19.85 3.40
C ASN A 85 1.14 -21.09 2.59
N PHE A 86 1.01 -22.28 3.17
CA PHE A 86 1.40 -23.54 2.53
C PHE A 86 0.47 -23.87 1.35
N VAL A 87 -0.84 -23.74 1.55
CA VAL A 87 -1.87 -23.95 0.53
C VAL A 87 -1.83 -22.86 -0.54
N GLU A 88 -1.82 -21.59 -0.15
CA GLU A 88 -1.74 -20.44 -1.09
C GLU A 88 -0.42 -20.42 -1.87
N GLY A 89 0.65 -20.96 -1.27
CA GLY A 89 1.94 -21.15 -1.91
C GLY A 89 1.96 -22.24 -3.00
N GLY A 90 0.85 -22.97 -3.17
CA GLY A 90 0.69 -24.00 -4.19
C GLY A 90 1.42 -25.31 -3.87
N ASN A 91 1.84 -25.51 -2.62
CA ASN A 91 2.51 -26.75 -2.22
C ASN A 91 1.52 -27.93 -2.15
N MET A 92 0.26 -27.67 -1.82
CA MET A 92 -0.80 -28.68 -1.70
C MET A 92 -2.19 -28.04 -1.76
N LYS A 93 -3.19 -28.73 -2.31
CA LYS A 93 -4.60 -28.28 -2.23
C LYS A 93 -5.17 -28.51 -0.82
N VAL A 94 -6.20 -27.76 -0.44
CA VAL A 94 -6.86 -27.89 0.88
C VAL A 94 -7.31 -29.33 1.16
N GLY A 95 -7.97 -29.99 0.20
CA GLY A 95 -8.45 -31.36 0.38
C GLY A 95 -7.33 -32.40 0.46
N GLU A 96 -6.20 -32.16 -0.21
CA GLU A 96 -5.00 -33.00 -0.09
C GLU A 96 -4.35 -32.81 1.28
N PHE A 97 -4.28 -31.57 1.77
CA PHE A 97 -3.74 -31.25 3.09
C PHE A 97 -4.58 -31.89 4.20
N GLN A 98 -5.91 -31.80 4.11
CA GLN A 98 -6.84 -32.46 5.03
C GLN A 98 -6.59 -33.97 5.11
N ARG A 99 -6.39 -34.63 3.96
CA ARG A 99 -6.04 -36.06 3.90
C ARG A 99 -4.66 -36.34 4.49
N ALA A 100 -3.66 -35.52 4.16
CA ALA A 100 -2.29 -35.69 4.63
C ALA A 100 -2.16 -35.61 6.14
N ILE A 101 -2.96 -34.74 6.79
CA ILE A 101 -2.99 -34.64 8.26
C ILE A 101 -4.10 -35.51 8.87
N GLY A 102 -4.88 -36.27 8.11
CA GLY A 102 -5.93 -37.14 8.63
C GLY A 102 -7.04 -36.43 9.40
N VAL A 103 -7.54 -35.29 8.90
CA VAL A 103 -8.69 -34.57 9.49
C VAL A 103 -9.85 -34.44 8.51
N SER A 104 -11.07 -34.38 9.04
CA SER A 104 -12.26 -34.11 8.24
C SER A 104 -12.30 -32.67 7.75
N SER A 105 -12.98 -32.43 6.62
CA SER A 105 -13.20 -31.09 6.07
C SER A 105 -13.91 -30.17 7.07
N ALA A 106 -14.85 -30.70 7.85
CA ALA A 106 -15.56 -29.96 8.89
C ALA A 106 -14.65 -29.54 10.05
N SER A 107 -13.79 -30.43 10.54
CA SER A 107 -12.82 -30.10 11.60
C SER A 107 -11.84 -29.03 11.14
N TYR A 108 -11.33 -29.20 9.92
CA TYR A 108 -10.44 -28.22 9.28
C TYR A 108 -11.09 -26.84 9.18
N GLN A 109 -12.32 -26.77 8.65
CA GLN A 109 -13.03 -25.49 8.50
C GLN A 109 -13.32 -24.83 9.84
N ARG A 110 -13.77 -25.60 10.84
CA ARG A 110 -14.01 -25.09 12.21
C ARG A 110 -12.74 -24.49 12.81
N PHE A 111 -11.59 -25.13 12.64
CA PHE A 111 -10.32 -24.58 13.12
C PHE A 111 -9.92 -23.32 12.33
N MET A 112 -9.94 -23.37 10.99
CA MET A 112 -9.48 -22.27 10.15
C MET A 112 -10.33 -21.00 10.27
N ASN A 113 -11.60 -21.13 10.66
CA ASN A 113 -12.54 -20.01 10.84
C ASN A 113 -12.49 -19.38 12.23
N GLN A 114 -11.84 -20.01 13.23
CA GLN A 114 -11.66 -19.42 14.55
C GLN A 114 -10.68 -18.24 14.53
N ASN A 115 -10.79 -17.34 15.51
CA ASN A 115 -9.96 -16.14 15.64
C ASN A 115 -9.50 -15.93 17.08
N GLY A 116 -8.21 -16.12 17.31
CA GLY A 116 -7.54 -15.83 18.58
C GLY A 116 -6.20 -16.54 18.64
N THR A 117 -5.32 -16.13 19.57
CA THR A 117 -3.97 -16.69 19.67
C THR A 117 -4.01 -18.19 19.93
N TYR A 118 -4.87 -18.63 20.85
CA TYR A 118 -5.03 -20.03 21.26
C TYR A 118 -6.40 -20.62 20.95
N GLU A 119 -7.28 -19.87 20.28
CA GLU A 119 -8.60 -20.38 19.89
C GLU A 119 -8.44 -21.57 18.94
N GLY A 120 -8.98 -22.71 19.40
CA GLY A 120 -8.88 -23.99 18.71
C GLY A 120 -7.73 -24.87 19.19
N SER A 121 -7.15 -24.62 20.37
CA SER A 121 -6.09 -25.45 20.96
C SER A 121 -6.51 -26.89 21.23
N GLU A 122 -7.80 -27.11 21.47
CA GLU A 122 -8.39 -28.45 21.64
C GLU A 122 -8.79 -29.09 20.30
N SER A 123 -8.60 -28.39 19.18
CA SER A 123 -8.90 -28.95 17.85
C SER A 123 -7.86 -29.99 17.47
N ASP A 124 -8.32 -31.15 17.05
CA ASP A 124 -7.50 -32.19 16.42
C ASP A 124 -6.71 -31.65 15.19
N THR A 125 -7.28 -30.66 14.48
CA THR A 125 -6.61 -30.00 13.36
C THR A 125 -5.35 -29.27 13.78
N TYR A 126 -5.33 -28.68 14.98
CA TYR A 126 -4.18 -27.91 15.47
C TYR A 126 -2.98 -28.84 15.74
N GLY A 127 -3.17 -29.90 16.52
CA GLY A 127 -2.11 -30.85 16.84
C GLY A 127 -1.56 -31.56 15.62
N LYS A 128 -2.45 -32.08 14.75
CA LYS A 128 -2.03 -32.80 13.54
C LYS A 128 -1.35 -31.89 12.51
N ALA A 129 -1.82 -30.65 12.35
CA ALA A 129 -1.14 -29.68 11.49
C ALA A 129 0.22 -29.25 12.05
N PHE A 130 0.34 -29.10 13.38
CA PHE A 130 1.62 -28.85 14.03
C PHE A 130 2.62 -29.96 13.73
N ALA A 131 2.24 -31.22 13.98
CA ALA A 131 3.08 -32.38 13.71
C ALA A 131 3.50 -32.44 12.24
N PHE A 132 2.58 -32.18 11.30
CA PHE A 132 2.89 -32.11 9.87
C PHE A 132 3.98 -31.08 9.55
N PHE A 133 3.88 -29.85 10.07
CA PHE A 133 4.88 -28.82 9.81
C PHE A 133 6.20 -29.08 10.54
N LYS A 134 6.15 -29.63 11.76
CA LYS A 134 7.35 -29.98 12.54
C LYS A 134 8.12 -31.13 11.89
N LYS A 135 7.42 -32.15 11.39
CA LYS A 135 8.00 -33.26 10.61
C LYS A 135 8.73 -32.73 9.38
N ARG A 136 8.10 -31.83 8.61
CA ARG A 136 8.76 -31.20 7.45
C ARG A 136 9.95 -30.32 7.83
N GLU A 137 9.87 -29.61 8.96
CA GLU A 137 11.00 -28.82 9.47
C GLU A 137 12.19 -29.69 9.86
N LEU A 138 11.95 -30.79 10.58
CA LEU A 138 12.97 -31.77 10.96
C LEU A 138 13.57 -32.48 9.74
N GLN A 139 12.79 -32.66 8.68
CA GLN A 139 13.26 -33.18 7.38
C GLN A 139 14.02 -32.14 6.54
N GLY A 140 14.23 -30.91 7.05
CA GLY A 140 14.90 -29.82 6.33
C GLY A 140 14.04 -29.16 5.24
N LEU A 141 12.82 -29.67 5.02
CA LEU A 141 11.82 -29.12 4.11
C LEU A 141 11.06 -27.99 4.82
N LYS A 142 11.73 -26.87 5.09
CA LYS A 142 11.05 -25.67 5.60
C LYS A 142 9.87 -25.37 4.70
N ALA A 143 8.70 -25.08 5.29
CA ALA A 143 7.52 -24.63 4.57
C ALA A 143 7.95 -23.43 3.70
N ALA A 144 8.15 -23.68 2.40
CA ALA A 144 8.71 -22.67 1.53
C ALA A 144 7.81 -21.43 1.61
N PRO A 145 8.36 -20.23 1.87
CA PRO A 145 7.57 -19.03 1.77
C PRO A 145 6.97 -19.00 0.35
N PRO A 146 5.72 -18.55 0.20
CA PRO A 146 4.95 -18.74 -1.02
C PRO A 146 5.80 -18.36 -2.24
N LYS A 147 5.89 -19.25 -3.24
CA LYS A 147 6.42 -18.88 -4.55
C LYS A 147 5.63 -17.64 -4.98
N LYS A 148 6.30 -16.48 -5.02
CA LYS A 148 5.73 -15.17 -5.40
C LYS A 148 5.42 -15.16 -6.90
N ILE A 149 4.50 -16.00 -7.36
CA ILE A 149 4.24 -16.16 -8.79
C ILE A 149 3.51 -14.93 -9.36
N LYS A 150 2.75 -14.17 -8.55
CA LYS A 150 1.94 -13.03 -9.03
C LYS A 150 2.60 -11.65 -9.03
N LYS A 151 3.80 -11.48 -8.45
CA LYS A 151 4.44 -10.14 -8.36
C LYS A 151 4.84 -9.54 -9.70
N ASN A 152 5.00 -10.36 -10.75
CA ASN A 152 5.51 -9.87 -12.03
C ASN A 152 4.41 -9.20 -12.88
N GLU A 153 3.16 -9.70 -12.81
CA GLU A 153 2.04 -9.11 -13.52
C GLU A 153 1.54 -7.82 -12.85
N GLU A 154 1.46 -7.78 -11.51
CA GLU A 154 1.14 -6.56 -10.73
C GLU A 154 2.09 -5.40 -11.10
N LYS A 155 3.38 -5.69 -11.29
CA LYS A 155 4.37 -4.69 -11.69
C LYS A 155 4.11 -4.12 -13.08
N LYS A 156 3.75 -4.94 -14.07
CA LYS A 156 3.55 -4.47 -15.47
C LYS A 156 2.36 -3.49 -15.59
N VAL A 157 1.29 -3.73 -14.84
CA VAL A 157 0.09 -2.88 -14.85
C VAL A 157 0.34 -1.55 -14.15
N LEU A 158 1.16 -1.55 -13.10
CA LEU A 158 1.47 -0.36 -12.30
C LEU A 158 2.63 0.47 -12.85
N ASP A 159 3.40 -0.09 -13.78
CA ASP A 159 4.56 0.61 -14.33
C ASP A 159 4.14 1.58 -15.42
N VAL A 160 4.12 2.86 -15.10
CA VAL A 160 3.86 3.97 -16.03
C VAL A 160 5.08 4.88 -16.18
N SER A 161 6.27 4.38 -15.79
CA SER A 161 7.50 5.18 -15.70
C SER A 161 8.00 5.65 -17.07
N ASP A 162 7.64 4.93 -18.15
CA ASP A 162 8.05 5.24 -19.52
C ASP A 162 7.40 6.51 -20.09
N ILE A 163 6.32 7.00 -19.47
CA ILE A 163 5.57 8.15 -19.93
C ILE A 163 5.80 9.30 -18.97
N LYS A 164 6.16 10.45 -19.52
CA LYS A 164 6.34 11.69 -18.79
C LYS A 164 5.28 12.70 -19.24
N LEU A 165 4.70 13.40 -18.28
CA LEU A 165 3.77 14.50 -18.56
C LEU A 165 4.50 15.84 -18.46
N ASP A 166 4.02 16.82 -19.23
CA ASP A 166 4.50 18.19 -19.13
C ASP A 166 4.16 18.77 -17.75
N GLY A 167 5.15 19.38 -17.08
CA GLY A 167 5.00 19.90 -15.71
C GLY A 167 5.14 18.85 -14.61
N GLU A 168 5.45 17.58 -14.93
CA GLU A 168 5.60 16.54 -13.89
C GLU A 168 6.78 16.80 -12.96
N GLU A 169 7.90 17.29 -13.48
CA GLU A 169 9.11 17.57 -12.68
C GLU A 169 8.90 18.71 -11.68
N THR A 170 8.07 19.70 -12.04
CA THR A 170 7.75 20.86 -11.22
C THR A 170 6.49 20.67 -10.38
N GLN A 171 5.81 19.53 -10.50
CA GLN A 171 4.51 19.26 -9.88
C GLN A 171 3.39 20.22 -10.33
N GLU A 172 3.46 20.69 -11.57
CA GLU A 172 2.56 21.68 -12.17
C GLU A 172 1.62 21.06 -13.23
N VAL A 173 1.51 19.73 -13.29
CA VAL A 173 0.62 19.05 -14.25
C VAL A 173 -0.83 19.52 -14.01
N PRO A 174 -1.48 20.15 -15.01
CA PRO A 174 -2.86 20.59 -14.84
C PRO A 174 -3.82 19.41 -14.67
N VAL A 175 -4.59 19.44 -13.58
CA VAL A 175 -5.54 18.38 -13.23
C VAL A 175 -6.92 18.73 -13.81
N TYR A 176 -7.53 17.82 -14.57
CA TYR A 176 -8.87 18.07 -15.13
C TYR A 176 -9.89 16.98 -14.81
N ASP A 177 -9.56 16.07 -13.89
CA ASP A 177 -10.58 15.24 -13.26
C ASP A 177 -11.08 15.95 -11.99
N THR A 178 -12.35 15.77 -11.64
CA THR A 178 -12.86 16.10 -10.31
C THR A 178 -12.42 15.02 -9.30
N CYS A 179 -12.49 15.34 -8.01
CA CYS A 179 -12.25 14.38 -6.94
C CYS A 179 -13.18 13.16 -7.03
N ASP A 180 -14.45 13.36 -7.42
CA ASP A 180 -15.41 12.26 -7.65
C ASP A 180 -14.93 11.32 -8.77
N GLU A 181 -14.48 11.86 -9.91
CA GLU A 181 -13.96 11.05 -11.03
C GLU A 181 -12.67 10.32 -10.66
N VAL A 182 -11.74 10.96 -9.95
CA VAL A 182 -10.53 10.28 -9.46
C VAL A 182 -10.88 9.16 -8.49
N ARG A 183 -11.79 9.39 -7.53
CA ARG A 183 -12.25 8.32 -6.62
C ARG A 183 -12.89 7.15 -7.37
N LYS A 184 -13.69 7.43 -8.41
CA LYS A 184 -14.29 6.40 -9.28
C LYS A 184 -13.21 5.58 -10.01
N LYS A 185 -12.20 6.24 -10.59
CA LYS A 185 -11.06 5.58 -11.24
C LYS A 185 -10.26 4.72 -10.27
N ILE A 186 -9.95 5.22 -9.07
CA ILE A 186 -9.24 4.46 -8.03
C ILE A 186 -10.03 3.21 -7.64
N ARG A 187 -11.33 3.34 -7.32
CA ARG A 187 -12.16 2.20 -6.92
C ARG A 187 -12.27 1.14 -8.03
N ALA A 188 -12.40 1.58 -9.29
CA ALA A 188 -12.41 0.66 -10.43
C ALA A 188 -11.06 -0.05 -10.62
N PHE A 189 -9.96 0.67 -10.43
CA PHE A 189 -8.61 0.13 -10.54
C PHE A 189 -8.28 -0.90 -9.45
N LEU A 190 -8.64 -0.60 -8.19
CA LEU A 190 -8.42 -1.49 -7.04
C LEU A 190 -9.34 -2.73 -7.03
N ARG A 191 -10.38 -2.78 -7.87
CA ARG A 191 -11.21 -3.98 -8.05
C ARG A 191 -10.50 -5.06 -8.87
N LYS A 192 -9.46 -4.70 -9.63
CA LYS A 192 -8.69 -5.67 -10.42
C LYS A 192 -7.94 -6.62 -9.47
N PRO A 193 -7.95 -7.94 -9.71
CA PRO A 193 -7.39 -8.93 -8.77
C PRO A 193 -5.87 -8.81 -8.59
N ASP A 194 -5.18 -8.13 -9.50
CA ASP A 194 -3.73 -8.07 -9.56
C ASP A 194 -3.14 -6.79 -8.97
N VAL A 195 -3.95 -5.93 -8.34
CA VAL A 195 -3.50 -4.65 -7.79
C VAL A 195 -3.80 -4.56 -6.30
N SER A 196 -2.75 -4.54 -5.48
CA SER A 196 -2.89 -4.22 -4.05
C SER A 196 -2.95 -2.71 -3.81
N GLN A 197 -3.70 -2.28 -2.78
CA GLN A 197 -3.76 -0.88 -2.36
C GLN A 197 -2.37 -0.30 -2.05
N ALA A 198 -1.51 -1.09 -1.41
CA ALA A 198 -0.15 -0.69 -1.08
C ALA A 198 0.72 -0.51 -2.33
N ALA A 199 0.57 -1.37 -3.35
CA ALA A 199 1.30 -1.21 -4.60
C ALA A 199 0.82 0.02 -5.38
N PHE A 200 -0.50 0.30 -5.37
CA PHE A 200 -1.04 1.53 -5.94
C PHE A 200 -0.48 2.78 -5.26
N CYS A 201 -0.46 2.84 -3.91
CA CYS A 201 0.14 3.94 -3.16
C CYS A 201 1.61 4.19 -3.56
N ARG A 202 2.40 3.12 -3.75
CA ARG A 202 3.79 3.23 -4.22
C ARG A 202 3.88 3.74 -5.65
N ALA A 203 2.97 3.32 -6.53
CA ALA A 203 2.95 3.78 -7.92
C ALA A 203 2.67 5.29 -8.01
N ILE A 204 1.65 5.79 -7.30
CA ILE A 204 1.32 7.23 -7.30
C ILE A 204 2.35 8.08 -6.56
N SER A 205 3.11 7.49 -5.63
CA SER A 205 4.22 8.19 -4.95
C SER A 205 5.34 8.58 -5.92
N LYS A 206 5.50 7.86 -7.04
CA LYS A 206 6.49 8.18 -8.07
C LYS A 206 6.14 9.38 -8.93
N SER A 207 4.92 9.89 -8.83
CA SER A 207 4.47 11.09 -9.55
C SER A 207 4.94 12.40 -8.90
N PHE A 208 5.73 12.31 -7.83
CA PHE A 208 6.26 13.46 -7.10
C PHE A 208 7.78 13.49 -7.23
N PRO A 209 8.39 14.66 -7.42
CA PRO A 209 9.85 14.80 -7.49
C PRO A 209 10.52 14.42 -6.15
N ASP A 210 9.92 14.76 -5.01
CA ASP A 210 10.58 14.63 -3.70
C ASP A 210 10.51 13.23 -3.05
N GLU A 211 10.41 12.14 -3.83
CA GLU A 211 10.27 10.75 -3.34
C GLU A 211 9.25 10.58 -2.19
N ARG A 212 8.17 11.35 -2.22
CA ARG A 212 7.20 11.44 -1.12
C ARG A 212 6.43 10.13 -1.00
N LYS A 213 6.27 9.62 0.23
CA LYS A 213 5.55 8.37 0.48
C LYS A 213 4.06 8.62 0.77
N ILE A 214 3.19 8.09 -0.08
CA ILE A 214 1.74 8.10 0.16
C ILE A 214 1.34 6.88 1.01
N GLN A 215 0.62 7.15 2.11
CA GLN A 215 0.17 6.12 3.05
C GLN A 215 -1.26 5.65 2.76
N SER A 216 -1.58 4.39 3.09
CA SER A 216 -2.93 3.85 2.93
C SER A 216 -4.00 4.65 3.70
N ARG A 217 -3.65 5.26 4.83
CA ARG A 217 -4.55 6.14 5.59
C ARG A 217 -4.98 7.36 4.77
N GLN A 218 -4.05 8.01 4.06
CA GLN A 218 -4.34 9.17 3.21
C GLN A 218 -5.25 8.77 2.04
N LEU A 219 -4.99 7.60 1.44
CA LEU A 219 -5.82 7.04 0.38
C LEU A 219 -7.25 6.76 0.86
N ASN A 220 -7.40 6.09 2.01
CA ASN A 220 -8.72 5.81 2.58
C ASN A 220 -9.47 7.08 2.97
N ALA A 221 -8.77 8.09 3.52
CA ALA A 221 -9.36 9.39 3.83
C ALA A 221 -9.89 10.09 2.57
N PHE A 222 -9.10 10.11 1.49
CA PHE A 222 -9.53 10.65 0.19
C PHE A 222 -10.74 9.89 -0.37
N LEU A 223 -10.70 8.56 -0.33
CA LEU A 223 -11.78 7.69 -0.82
C LEU A 223 -13.08 7.79 0.00
N GLY A 224 -13.01 8.23 1.26
CA GLY A 224 -14.17 8.41 2.13
C GLY A 224 -14.93 9.72 1.91
N LYS A 225 -14.31 10.70 1.25
CA LYS A 225 -14.95 11.99 0.92
C LYS A 225 -15.97 11.86 -0.22
N LYS A 226 -16.83 12.87 -0.37
CA LYS A 226 -17.87 12.98 -1.40
C LYS A 226 -17.94 14.40 -1.93
N GLY A 227 -18.11 14.58 -3.23
CA GLY A 227 -18.21 15.89 -3.87
C GLY A 227 -17.06 16.15 -4.83
N PRO A 228 -17.26 17.04 -5.82
CA PRO A 228 -16.37 17.19 -6.96
C PRO A 228 -15.01 17.81 -6.59
N MET A 229 -14.93 18.63 -5.54
CA MET A 229 -13.67 19.23 -5.07
C MET A 229 -13.24 18.75 -3.69
N GLU A 230 -13.98 17.81 -3.09
CA GLU A 230 -13.71 17.33 -1.75
C GLU A 230 -12.49 16.41 -1.69
N GLY A 231 -11.37 16.97 -1.24
CA GLY A 231 -10.05 16.31 -1.21
C GLY A 231 -9.07 16.80 -2.27
N ASN A 232 -9.33 17.95 -2.90
CA ASN A 232 -8.52 18.53 -3.96
C ASN A 232 -7.06 18.83 -3.57
N THR A 233 -6.79 19.13 -2.30
CA THR A 233 -5.43 19.34 -1.78
C THR A 233 -4.70 18.07 -1.36
N SER A 234 -5.32 16.89 -1.55
CA SER A 234 -4.70 15.63 -1.18
C SER A 234 -3.60 15.25 -2.19
N TYR A 235 -2.44 14.83 -1.70
CA TYR A 235 -1.42 14.19 -2.54
C TYR A 235 -1.97 12.97 -3.30
N VAL A 236 -2.97 12.27 -2.75
CA VAL A 236 -3.63 11.16 -3.44
C VAL A 236 -4.36 11.64 -4.69
N PHE A 237 -4.98 12.82 -4.64
CA PHE A 237 -5.73 13.36 -5.77
C PHE A 237 -4.82 13.65 -6.96
N TYR A 238 -3.79 14.48 -6.75
CA TYR A 238 -2.81 14.82 -7.78
C TYR A 238 -2.06 13.57 -8.29
N GLY A 239 -1.49 12.78 -7.38
CA GLY A 239 -0.70 11.60 -7.75
C GLY A 239 -1.52 10.54 -8.49
N ALA A 240 -2.77 10.31 -8.09
CA ALA A 240 -3.65 9.38 -8.80
C ALA A 240 -4.04 9.92 -10.18
N TYR A 241 -4.32 11.23 -10.29
CA TYR A 241 -4.63 11.85 -11.57
C TYR A 241 -3.46 11.69 -12.56
N VAL A 242 -2.23 12.05 -12.17
CA VAL A 242 -1.02 11.88 -12.99
C VAL A 242 -0.84 10.40 -13.40
N PHE A 243 -1.00 9.48 -12.45
CA PHE A 243 -0.91 8.04 -12.74
C PHE A 243 -1.93 7.58 -13.79
N PHE A 244 -3.20 7.96 -13.65
CA PHE A 244 -4.24 7.55 -14.59
C PHE A 244 -4.10 8.23 -15.95
N GLU A 245 -3.59 9.45 -16.01
CA GLU A 245 -3.31 10.14 -17.26
C GLU A 245 -2.17 9.43 -18.03
N LYS A 246 -1.08 9.07 -17.34
CA LYS A 246 -0.03 8.25 -17.94
C LYS A 246 -0.55 6.90 -18.38
N LEU A 247 -1.36 6.23 -17.57
CA LEU A 247 -1.97 4.95 -17.92
C LEU A 247 -2.85 5.07 -19.17
N ARG A 248 -3.63 6.16 -19.30
CA ARG A 248 -4.45 6.45 -20.49
C ARG A 248 -3.58 6.55 -21.74
N ILE A 249 -2.47 7.30 -21.66
CA ILE A 249 -1.52 7.46 -22.78
C ILE A 249 -0.89 6.11 -23.13
N LYS A 250 -0.47 5.34 -22.13
CA LYS A 250 0.12 3.99 -22.30
C LYS A 250 -0.83 3.04 -23.04
N GLU A 251 -2.11 3.10 -22.69
CA GLU A 251 -3.16 2.27 -23.29
C GLU A 251 -3.72 2.85 -24.59
N GLY A 252 -3.23 4.02 -25.05
CA GLY A 252 -3.71 4.67 -26.29
C GLY A 252 -5.18 5.11 -26.24
N LYS A 253 -5.74 5.29 -25.04
CA LYS A 253 -7.17 5.61 -24.88
C LYS A 253 -7.44 7.09 -25.22
N PRO A 254 -8.54 7.40 -25.93
CA PRO A 254 -8.92 8.78 -26.21
C PRO A 254 -9.28 9.52 -24.92
N LYS A 255 -9.22 10.86 -24.96
CA LYS A 255 -9.68 11.69 -23.86
C LYS A 255 -11.20 11.50 -23.67
N PRO A 256 -11.70 11.29 -22.44
CA PRO A 256 -13.13 11.14 -22.19
C PRO A 256 -13.87 12.48 -22.40
N LYS A 257 -15.19 12.44 -22.64
CA LYS A 257 -16.00 13.65 -22.83
C LYS A 257 -15.87 14.64 -21.67
N MET A 258 -15.95 14.15 -20.43
CA MET A 258 -15.75 14.96 -19.22
C MET A 258 -14.40 15.67 -19.22
N ARG A 259 -13.33 15.03 -19.72
CA ARG A 259 -12.01 15.67 -19.83
C ARG A 259 -12.04 16.85 -20.80
N LEU A 260 -12.65 16.67 -21.96
CA LEU A 260 -12.76 17.73 -22.97
C LEU A 260 -13.60 18.92 -22.47
N GLU A 261 -14.64 18.66 -21.68
CA GLU A 261 -15.43 19.70 -21.04
C GLU A 261 -14.68 20.41 -19.93
N MET A 262 -13.96 19.67 -19.08
CA MET A 262 -13.13 20.24 -18.02
C MET A 262 -11.99 21.08 -18.57
N GLU A 263 -11.37 20.69 -19.70
CA GLU A 263 -10.36 21.51 -20.39
C GLU A 263 -10.93 22.85 -20.90
N LYS A 264 -12.22 22.89 -21.28
CA LYS A 264 -12.89 24.14 -21.69
C LYS A 264 -13.26 25.02 -20.50
N ILE A 265 -13.71 24.40 -19.40
CA ILE A 265 -14.22 25.12 -18.22
C ILE A 265 -13.06 25.60 -17.34
N HIS A 266 -12.03 24.78 -17.18
CA HIS A 266 -10.84 25.04 -16.38
C HIS A 266 -9.59 24.92 -17.25
N PRO A 267 -9.24 25.93 -18.07
CA PRO A 267 -8.11 25.86 -19.00
C PRO A 267 -6.76 25.55 -18.34
N ASN A 268 -6.60 25.93 -17.07
CA ASN A 268 -5.39 25.70 -16.28
C ASN A 268 -5.52 24.52 -15.30
N GLY A 269 -6.56 23.70 -15.46
CA GLY A 269 -6.92 22.65 -14.50
C GLY A 269 -7.67 23.17 -13.27
N VAL A 270 -8.15 22.24 -12.46
CA VAL A 270 -8.86 22.52 -11.20
C VAL A 270 -7.88 22.90 -10.10
N ASN A 271 -8.38 23.62 -9.08
CA ASN A 271 -7.58 23.98 -7.92
C ASN A 271 -7.13 22.72 -7.15
N THR A 272 -5.83 22.56 -6.96
CA THR A 272 -5.19 21.47 -6.19
C THR A 272 -4.43 21.95 -4.96
N SER A 273 -4.36 23.26 -4.71
CA SER A 273 -3.52 23.86 -3.68
C SER A 273 -4.31 24.40 -2.48
N GLU A 274 -5.52 24.89 -2.71
CA GLU A 274 -6.32 25.59 -1.72
C GLU A 274 -7.65 24.89 -1.47
N VAL A 275 -8.09 24.89 -0.21
CA VAL A 275 -9.40 24.37 0.17
C VAL A 275 -10.36 25.54 0.26
N GLU A 276 -11.45 25.49 -0.50
CA GLU A 276 -12.56 26.44 -0.38
C GLU A 276 -13.33 26.13 0.91
N ARG A 277 -13.11 26.93 1.96
CA ARG A 277 -13.67 26.68 3.30
C ARG A 277 -14.97 27.43 3.57
N TRP A 278 -15.15 28.60 2.97
CA TRP A 278 -16.30 29.46 3.18
C TRP A 278 -16.71 30.14 1.87
N PHE A 279 -18.00 30.35 1.71
CA PHE A 279 -18.58 31.09 0.61
C PHE A 279 -19.46 32.19 1.19
N THR A 280 -19.40 33.37 0.57
CA THR A 280 -20.30 34.48 0.87
C THR A 280 -21.43 34.44 -0.15
N CYS A 281 -22.68 34.37 0.29
CA CYS A 281 -23.88 34.37 -0.56
C CYS A 281 -25.02 35.16 0.07
N PHE A 282 -26.06 35.47 -0.71
CA PHE A 282 -27.27 36.09 -0.14
C PHE A 282 -27.99 35.12 0.80
N GLY A 283 -28.81 35.64 1.72
CA GLY A 283 -29.46 34.82 2.76
C GLY A 283 -30.38 33.71 2.21
N ASN A 284 -30.94 33.93 1.02
CA ASN A 284 -31.78 32.99 0.27
C ASN A 284 -30.98 32.06 -0.65
N GLU A 285 -29.66 32.19 -0.75
CA GLU A 285 -28.81 31.36 -1.59
C GLU A 285 -28.10 30.28 -0.79
N ARG A 286 -27.78 29.16 -1.45
CA ARG A 286 -26.92 28.10 -0.93
C ARG A 286 -25.82 27.77 -1.92
N PRO A 287 -24.54 27.91 -1.54
CA PRO A 287 -23.42 27.53 -2.37
C PRO A 287 -23.35 26.00 -2.52
N TYR A 288 -23.07 25.52 -3.72
CA TYR A 288 -22.76 24.11 -3.99
C TYR A 288 -21.78 24.02 -5.16
N HIS A 289 -21.03 22.92 -5.26
CA HIS A 289 -20.23 22.64 -6.45
C HIS A 289 -21.06 21.89 -7.50
N ASP A 290 -21.05 22.37 -8.74
CA ASP A 290 -21.60 21.64 -9.88
C ASP A 290 -20.74 20.41 -10.23
N GLN A 291 -21.18 19.58 -11.19
CA GLN A 291 -20.46 18.38 -11.61
C GLN A 291 -19.03 18.64 -12.15
N TYR A 292 -18.70 19.88 -12.47
CA TYR A 292 -17.39 20.33 -12.94
C TYR A 292 -16.54 20.97 -11.84
N GLY A 293 -17.02 20.97 -10.59
CA GLY A 293 -16.32 21.57 -9.46
C GLY A 293 -16.40 23.09 -9.41
N ARG A 294 -17.30 23.73 -10.17
CA ARG A 294 -17.53 25.17 -10.05
C ARG A 294 -18.53 25.47 -8.95
N VAL A 295 -18.28 26.53 -8.20
CA VAL A 295 -19.23 27.05 -7.22
C VAL A 295 -20.43 27.65 -7.95
N ARG A 296 -21.63 27.20 -7.58
CA ARG A 296 -22.92 27.69 -8.00
C ARG A 296 -23.76 28.01 -6.77
N PHE A 297 -24.78 28.83 -6.95
CA PHE A 297 -25.71 29.22 -5.89
C PHE A 297 -27.12 28.80 -6.33
N VAL A 298 -27.89 28.27 -5.39
CA VAL A 298 -29.31 27.90 -5.56
C VAL A 298 -30.15 28.63 -4.54
#